data_AF-A0A6N9Q5M0-F1
#
_entry.id   AF-A0A6N9Q5M0-F1
#
_cell.length_a   1.000
_cell.length_b   1.000
_cell.length_c   1.000
_cell.angle_alpha   90.00
_cell.angle_beta   90.00
_cell.angle_gamma   90.00
#
_symmetry.space_group_name_H-M   'P 1'
#
loop_
_entity.id
_entity.type
_entity.pdbx_description
1 polymer ?
#
loop_
_entity_poly.entity_id
_entity_poly.type
_entity_poly.pdbx_seq_one_letter_code
_entity_poly.pdbx_strand_id
1 'polypeptide(L)'
;MSLFIFELVTRYNNWEQIQKGNLSVAMATGGKIFGVANIFRFSIEHNDSLWEAIQWGGFGFFLLLIAYFIFEFMTPKFNVDKEIEKDNRAVGLLSLLISVGTSFVIGASIT
;
A
#
# COMPACT_ATOMS: atom_id res chain seq x y z
N MET A 1 8.25 -7.04 -11.02
CA MET A 1 7.10 -6.67 -11.88
C MET A 1 6.11 -5.74 -11.15
N SER A 2 5.77 -6.01 -9.89
CA SER A 2 4.87 -5.17 -9.06
C SER A 2 5.35 -3.73 -8.80
N LEU A 3 6.66 -3.51 -8.66
CA LEU A 3 7.23 -2.15 -8.47
C LEU A 3 7.05 -1.23 -9.70
N PHE A 4 7.01 -1.78 -10.91
CA PHE A 4 6.98 -1.01 -12.16
C PHE A 4 5.59 -0.42 -12.45
N ILE A 5 4.54 -1.14 -12.04
CA ILE A 5 3.15 -0.66 -12.09
C ILE A 5 2.94 0.46 -11.05
N PHE A 6 3.72 0.42 -9.95
CA PHE A 6 3.68 1.43 -8.90
C PHE A 6 4.27 2.77 -9.35
N GLU A 7 5.37 2.75 -10.11
CA GLU A 7 5.98 3.95 -10.71
C GLU A 7 5.07 4.64 -11.73
N LEU A 8 4.22 3.89 -12.44
CA LEU A 8 3.30 4.44 -13.44
C LEU A 8 2.09 5.19 -12.85
N VAL A 9 1.76 4.97 -11.57
CA VAL A 9 0.61 5.62 -10.91
C VAL A 9 1.03 6.87 -10.12
N THR A 10 2.24 6.93 -9.58
CA THR A 10 2.69 8.09 -8.78
C THR A 10 3.44 9.12 -9.63
N ARG A 11 3.00 10.38 -9.61
CA ARG A 11 3.50 11.49 -10.44
C ARG A 11 4.87 12.07 -10.02
N TYR A 12 5.57 11.47 -9.06
CA TYR A 12 6.82 12.00 -8.49
C TYR A 12 7.80 10.90 -8.07
N ASN A 13 9.09 11.25 -8.03
CA ASN A 13 10.18 10.32 -7.84
C ASN A 13 10.34 9.96 -6.35
N ASN A 14 9.63 8.92 -5.89
CA ASN A 14 9.56 8.51 -4.47
C ASN A 14 10.96 8.32 -3.86
N TRP A 15 11.89 7.74 -4.60
CA TRP A 15 13.27 7.50 -4.13
C TRP A 15 14.06 8.79 -3.89
N GLU A 16 13.86 9.80 -4.73
CA GLU A 16 14.50 11.11 -4.58
C GLU A 16 13.99 11.83 -3.32
N GLN A 17 12.69 11.79 -3.07
CA GLN A 17 12.07 12.37 -1.88
C GLN A 17 12.53 11.66 -0.59
N ILE A 18 12.63 10.33 -0.61
CA ILE A 18 13.16 9.55 0.52
C ILE A 18 14.62 9.91 0.79
N GLN A 19 15.46 10.04 -0.26
CA GLN A 19 16.84 10.50 -0.11
C GLN A 19 16.94 11.93 0.46
N LYS A 20 15.98 12.80 0.12
CA LYS A 20 15.85 14.16 0.66
C LYS A 20 15.33 14.20 2.11
N GLY A 21 14.99 13.06 2.71
CA GLY A 21 14.51 12.97 4.09
C GLY A 21 13.01 13.25 4.26
N ASN A 22 12.21 13.19 3.20
CA ASN A 22 10.76 13.31 3.28
C ASN A 22 10.18 12.06 3.95
N LEU A 23 9.88 12.19 5.25
CA LEU A 23 9.38 11.11 6.08
C LEU A 23 7.98 10.68 5.65
N SER A 24 7.18 11.59 5.12
CA SER A 24 5.82 11.32 4.67
C SER A 24 5.80 10.41 3.45
N VAL A 25 6.69 10.63 2.48
CA VAL A 25 6.90 9.73 1.34
C VAL A 25 7.42 8.37 1.81
N ALA A 26 8.33 8.36 2.79
CA ALA A 26 8.84 7.11 3.38
C ALA A 26 7.74 6.31 4.09
N MET A 27 6.86 6.97 4.86
CA MET A 27 5.71 6.34 5.51
C MET A 27 4.72 5.77 4.49
N ALA A 28 4.33 6.58 3.50
CA ALA A 28 3.39 6.13 2.48
C ALA A 28 3.93 4.93 1.67
N THR A 29 5.20 5.01 1.26
CA THR A 29 5.88 3.93 0.51
C THR A 29 6.09 2.69 1.39
N GLY A 30 6.55 2.88 2.62
CA GLY A 30 6.80 1.79 3.58
C GLY A 30 5.53 1.05 3.97
N GLY A 31 4.40 1.75 4.16
CA GLY A 31 3.12 1.13 4.45
C GLY A 31 2.65 0.18 3.35
N LYS A 32 2.87 0.54 2.09
CA LYS A 32 2.52 -0.30 0.93
C LYS A 32 3.38 -1.56 0.87
N ILE A 33 4.69 -1.42 1.08
CA ILE A 33 5.63 -2.55 1.13
C ILE A 33 5.25 -3.49 2.29
N PHE A 34 5.01 -2.93 3.47
CA PHE A 34 4.58 -3.69 4.64
C PHE A 34 3.27 -4.43 4.37
N GLY A 35 2.29 -3.75 3.78
CA GLY A 35 0.99 -4.33 3.49
C GLY A 35 1.09 -5.55 2.58
N VAL A 36 1.89 -5.46 1.52
CA VAL A 36 2.17 -6.60 0.63
C VAL A 36 2.85 -7.74 1.39
N ALA A 37 3.89 -7.44 2.18
CA ALA A 37 4.60 -8.45 2.97
C ALA A 37 3.67 -9.18 3.97
N ASN A 38 2.77 -8.45 4.62
CA ASN A 38 1.82 -9.02 5.57
C ASN A 38 0.81 -9.96 4.88
N ILE A 39 0.30 -9.58 3.70
CA ILE A 39 -0.58 -10.46 2.90
C ILE A 39 0.14 -11.74 2.48
N PHE A 40 1.40 -11.64 2.05
CA PHE A 40 2.23 -12.80 1.72
C PHE A 40 2.44 -13.71 2.92
N ARG A 41 2.67 -13.15 4.11
CA ARG A 41 2.80 -13.91 5.35
C ARG A 41 1.55 -14.77 5.59
N PHE A 42 0.36 -14.16 5.57
CA PHE A 42 -0.90 -14.90 5.75
C PHE A 42 -1.12 -15.95 4.66
N SER A 43 -0.78 -15.63 3.41
CA SER A 43 -0.87 -16.56 2.29
C SER A 43 0.01 -17.80 2.48
N ILE A 44 1.23 -17.65 3.00
CA ILE A 44 2.17 -18.75 3.27
C ILE A 44 1.77 -19.53 4.52
N GLU A 45 1.26 -18.88 5.57
CA GLU A 45 0.82 -19.55 6.80
C GLU A 45 -0.42 -20.43 6.59
N HIS A 46 -1.31 -20.08 5.64
CA HIS A 46 -2.61 -20.77 5.44
C HIS A 46 -2.73 -21.60 4.15
N ASN A 47 -1.85 -21.42 3.14
CA ASN A 47 -1.90 -22.22 1.91
C ASN A 47 -0.70 -23.17 1.82
N ASP A 48 -0.99 -24.48 1.75
CA ASP A 48 0.01 -25.54 1.61
C ASP A 48 0.71 -25.54 0.22
N SER A 49 0.16 -24.81 -0.76
CA SER A 49 0.66 -24.77 -2.14
C SER A 49 1.00 -23.36 -2.64
N LEU A 50 2.15 -23.22 -3.32
CA LEU A 50 2.62 -21.97 -3.95
C LEU A 50 1.61 -21.35 -4.94
N TRP A 51 0.74 -22.17 -5.52
CA TRP A 51 -0.25 -21.74 -6.50
C TRP A 51 -1.42 -20.99 -5.87
N GLU A 52 -1.92 -21.47 -4.73
CA GLU A 52 -2.99 -20.79 -3.98
C GLU A 52 -2.48 -19.48 -3.36
N ALA A 53 -1.23 -19.45 -2.91
CA ALA A 53 -0.59 -18.22 -2.44
C ALA A 53 -0.53 -17.12 -3.52
N ILE A 54 -0.34 -17.49 -4.79
CA ILE A 54 -0.37 -16.53 -5.92
C ILE A 54 -1.80 -16.04 -6.19
N GLN A 55 -2.81 -16.90 -6.10
CA GLN A 55 -4.21 -16.52 -6.28
C GLN A 55 -4.70 -15.58 -5.16
N TRP A 56 -4.40 -15.91 -3.91
CA TRP A 56 -4.72 -15.08 -2.75
C TRP A 56 -3.94 -13.77 -2.73
N GLY A 57 -2.66 -13.79 -3.14
CA GLY A 57 -1.88 -12.58 -3.34
C GLY A 57 -2.51 -11.65 -4.40
N GLY A 58 -3.02 -12.21 -5.50
CA GLY A 58 -3.73 -11.47 -6.54
C GLY A 58 -5.08 -10.89 -6.06
N PHE A 59 -5.86 -11.67 -5.32
CA PHE A 59 -7.13 -11.23 -4.74
C PHE A 59 -6.94 -10.15 -3.67
N GLY A 60 -5.92 -10.30 -2.83
CA GLY A 60 -5.53 -9.28 -1.85
C GLY A 60 -5.08 -7.97 -2.49
N PHE A 61 -4.31 -8.05 -3.58
CA PHE A 61 -3.95 -6.86 -4.37
C PHE A 61 -5.19 -6.15 -4.94
N PHE A 62 -6.17 -6.91 -5.43
CA PHE A 62 -7.42 -6.36 -5.94
C PHE A 62 -8.25 -5.67 -4.83
N LEU A 63 -8.32 -6.26 -3.63
CA LEU A 63 -8.98 -5.63 -2.48
C LEU A 63 -8.28 -4.36 -2.00
N LEU A 64 -6.95 -4.32 -2.05
CA LEU A 64 -6.15 -3.10 -1.79
C LEU A 64 -6.50 -1.98 -2.78
N LEU A 65 -6.68 -2.30 -4.07
CA LEU A 65 -7.11 -1.34 -5.08
C LEU A 65 -8.52 -0.78 -4.79
N ILE A 66 -9.46 -1.64 -4.38
CA ILE A 66 -10.82 -1.20 -3.99
C ILE A 66 -10.76 -0.30 -2.75
N ALA A 67 -9.99 -0.67 -1.73
CA ALA A 67 -9.84 0.15 -0.54
C ALA A 67 -9.23 1.53 -0.85
N TYR A 68 -8.23 1.58 -1.74
CA TYR A 68 -7.67 2.83 -2.23
C TYR A 68 -8.72 3.68 -2.95
N PHE A 69 -9.52 3.09 -3.83
CA PHE A 69 -10.61 3.77 -4.53
C PHE A 69 -11.68 4.32 -3.58
N ILE A 70 -12.05 3.57 -2.54
CA ILE A 70 -13.00 4.03 -1.51
C ILE A 70 -12.41 5.21 -0.73
N PHE A 71 -11.12 5.15 -0.40
CA PHE A 71 -10.43 6.25 0.28
C PHE A 71 -10.35 7.50 -0.60
N GLU A 72 -9.99 7.35 -1.87
CA GLU A 72 -9.94 8.43 -2.86
C GLU A 72 -11.32 9.07 -3.07
N PHE A 73 -12.37 8.23 -3.14
CA PHE A 73 -13.76 8.66 -3.21
C PHE A 73 -14.24 9.38 -1.94
N MET A 74 -13.80 8.97 -0.76
CA MET A 74 -14.11 9.63 0.52
C MET A 74 -13.31 10.94 0.72
N THR A 75 -12.21 11.14 -0.02
CA THR A 75 -11.34 12.31 0.12
C THR A 75 -11.23 13.15 -1.17
N PRO A 76 -12.34 13.51 -1.86
CA PRO A 76 -12.29 14.07 -3.23
C PRO A 76 -11.75 15.50 -3.31
N LYS A 77 -11.53 16.19 -2.17
CA LYS A 77 -10.95 17.55 -2.12
C LYS A 77 -9.47 17.61 -1.71
N PHE A 78 -8.85 16.47 -1.40
CA PHE A 78 -7.52 16.43 -0.80
C PHE A 78 -6.55 15.66 -1.69
N ASN A 79 -5.62 16.36 -2.34
CA ASN A 79 -4.56 15.71 -3.10
C ASN A 79 -3.53 15.13 -2.11
N VAL A 80 -3.81 13.93 -1.61
CA VAL A 80 -2.94 13.15 -0.71
C VAL A 80 -1.50 13.14 -1.22
N ASP A 81 -1.36 12.90 -2.52
CA ASP A 81 -0.10 12.88 -3.23
C ASP A 81 0.71 14.17 -3.11
N LYS A 82 0.06 15.34 -3.30
CA LYS A 82 0.71 16.65 -3.14
C LYS A 82 1.07 16.94 -1.69
N GLU A 83 0.27 16.48 -0.74
CA GLU A 83 0.54 16.71 0.68
C GLU A 83 1.67 15.82 1.18
N ILE A 84 1.76 14.58 0.70
CA ILE A 84 2.89 13.70 0.94
C ILE A 84 4.17 14.29 0.33
N GLU A 85 4.10 14.84 -0.89
CA GLU A 85 5.24 15.51 -1.53
C GLU A 85 5.75 16.72 -0.71
N LYS A 86 4.86 17.43 0.01
CA LYS A 86 5.20 18.54 0.92
C LYS A 86 5.68 18.09 2.32
N ASP A 87 5.96 16.81 2.53
CA ASP A 87 6.27 16.21 3.84
C ASP A 87 5.18 16.44 4.90
N ASN A 88 3.91 16.39 4.52
CA ASN A 88 2.80 16.38 5.48
C ASN A 88 2.74 15.03 6.20
N ARG A 89 3.41 14.97 7.36
CA ARG A 89 3.58 13.73 8.14
C ARG A 89 2.28 13.13 8.64
N ALA A 90 1.26 13.95 8.88
CA ALA A 90 -0.05 13.45 9.27
C ALA A 90 -0.67 12.62 8.13
N VAL A 91 -0.53 13.10 6.90
CA VAL A 91 -1.02 12.41 5.71
C VAL A 91 -0.16 11.19 5.38
N GLY A 92 1.16 11.29 5.54
CA GLY A 92 2.08 10.15 5.42
C GLY A 92 1.76 9.02 6.40
N LEU A 93 1.55 9.35 7.68
CA LEU A 93 1.16 8.39 8.72
C LEU A 93 -0.20 7.75 8.42
N LEU A 94 -1.18 8.56 8.01
CA LEU A 94 -2.50 8.06 7.63
C LEU A 94 -2.38 7.06 6.47
N SER A 95 -1.60 7.39 5.43
CA SER A 95 -1.33 6.48 4.30
C SER A 95 -0.68 5.16 4.74
N LEU A 96 0.24 5.21 5.71
CA LEU A 96 0.85 4.01 6.26
C LEU A 96 -0.17 3.15 7.00
N LEU A 97 -0.94 3.75 7.91
CA LEU A 97 -1.94 3.04 8.71
C LEU A 97 -3.05 2.41 7.86
N ILE A 98 -3.47 3.07 6.78
CA ILE A 98 -4.42 2.49 5.83
C ILE A 98 -3.81 1.26 5.17
N SER A 99 -2.60 1.38 4.63
CA SER A 99 -1.93 0.26 3.94
C SER A 99 -1.74 -0.94 4.88
N VAL A 100 -1.33 -0.69 6.13
CA VAL A 100 -1.19 -1.71 7.17
C VAL A 100 -2.56 -2.29 7.54
N GLY A 101 -3.53 -1.46 7.92
CA GLY A 101 -4.86 -1.90 8.35
C GLY A 101 -5.58 -2.73 7.29
N THR A 102 -5.56 -2.27 6.03
CA THR A 102 -6.13 -3.01 4.90
C THR A 102 -5.43 -4.36 4.70
N SER A 103 -4.10 -4.43 4.86
CA SER A 103 -3.38 -5.70 4.75
C SER A 103 -3.74 -6.72 5.83
N PHE A 104 -4.05 -6.28 7.06
CA PHE A 104 -4.50 -7.17 8.13
C PHE A 104 -5.91 -7.70 7.86
N VAL A 105 -6.82 -6.85 7.37
CA VAL A 105 -8.19 -7.28 7.00
C VAL A 105 -8.15 -8.28 5.86
N ILE A 106 -7.33 -8.01 4.83
CA ILE A 106 -7.13 -8.93 3.71
C ILE A 106 -6.48 -10.22 4.19
N GLY A 107 -5.39 -10.13 4.96
CA GLY A 107 -4.67 -11.29 5.48
C GLY A 107 -5.56 -12.20 6.33
N ALA A 108 -6.41 -11.64 7.20
CA ALA A 108 -7.39 -12.40 7.98
C ALA A 108 -8.51 -13.02 7.15
N SER A 109 -8.72 -12.55 5.92
CA SER A 109 -9.70 -13.13 4.99
C SER A 109 -9.11 -14.29 4.18
N ILE A 110 -7.80 -14.52 4.25
CA ILE A 110 -7.12 -15.69 3.69
C ILE A 110 -7.20 -16.79 4.74
N THR A 111 -8.00 -17.82 4.48
CA THR A 111 -8.22 -19.01 5.33
C THR A 111 -7.88 -20.26 4.53
#